data_AF-A0A2V9RXR6-F1
#
_entry.id   AF-A0A2V9RXR6-F1
#
_cell.length_a   1.000
_cell.length_b   1.000
_cell.length_c   1.000
_cell.angle_alpha   90.00
_cell.angle_beta   90.00
_cell.angle_gamma   90.00
#
_symmetry.space_group_name_H-M   'P 1'
#
loop_
_entity.id
_entity.type
_entity.pdbx_description
1 polymer ?
#
loop_
_entity_poly.entity_id
_entity_poly.type
_entity_poly.pdbx_seq_one_letter_code
_entity_poly.pdbx_strand_id
1 'polypeptide(L)'
;MLAMSRMTRRRTLITSPLAWQMTAAPVSHPPIPVLAARGGTQVKAPHGVVLVDTREQCPFDFSRFAGWFAGVEKRALALGDYTIAGLEETCIVERKDLSDLVHSFTVERSAFVARLRRMSSRPHPLLVIATTLSQVKSPYLHSGVNPNRVLQSLIAVLAGLGVPFVTTETHGLGEEVVASFLYQIHLYDWLEKSDHGRFLTDNDL
;
A
#
# COMPACT_ATOMS: atom_id res chain seq x y z
N MET A 1 -34.57 -43.40 -17.53
CA MET A 1 -33.61 -43.89 -16.51
C MET A 1 -32.22 -43.37 -16.91
N LEU A 2 -31.79 -42.21 -16.39
CA LEU A 2 -30.44 -41.67 -16.63
C LEU A 2 -29.71 -41.59 -15.29
N ALA A 3 -28.54 -42.23 -15.23
CA ALA A 3 -27.74 -42.37 -14.02
C ALA A 3 -27.12 -41.04 -13.59
N MET A 4 -27.33 -40.65 -12.33
CA MET A 4 -26.64 -39.53 -11.69
C MET A 4 -25.16 -39.91 -11.48
N SER A 5 -24.26 -39.16 -12.11
CA SER A 5 -22.82 -39.25 -11.86
C SER A 5 -22.53 -38.77 -10.43
N ARG A 6 -22.14 -39.69 -9.55
CA ARG A 6 -21.65 -39.37 -8.21
C ARG A 6 -20.27 -38.75 -8.32
N MET A 7 -20.22 -37.43 -8.15
CA MET A 7 -18.96 -36.70 -8.01
C MET A 7 -18.32 -37.09 -6.67
N THR A 8 -17.29 -37.94 -6.72
CA THR A 8 -16.53 -38.38 -5.55
C THR A 8 -15.75 -37.20 -4.98
N ARG A 9 -16.26 -36.62 -3.88
CA ARG A 9 -15.54 -35.62 -3.09
C ARG A 9 -14.30 -36.30 -2.49
N ARG A 10 -13.11 -36.07 -3.04
CA ARG A 10 -11.85 -36.45 -2.41
C ARG A 10 -11.77 -35.78 -1.04
N ARG A 11 -11.91 -36.56 0.04
CA ARG A 11 -11.57 -36.13 1.39
C ARG A 11 -10.05 -36.00 1.45
N THR A 12 -9.56 -34.77 1.50
CA THR A 12 -8.17 -34.49 1.89
C THR A 12 -8.03 -34.85 3.37
N LEU A 13 -7.17 -35.84 3.70
CA LEU A 13 -6.88 -36.30 5.07
C LEU A 13 -6.10 -35.27 5.91
N ILE A 14 -5.86 -34.08 5.37
CA ILE A 14 -5.30 -32.94 6.07
C ILE A 14 -6.38 -31.86 6.01
N THR A 15 -7.09 -31.64 7.12
CA THR A 15 -7.78 -30.37 7.32
C THR A 15 -6.74 -29.27 7.16
N SER A 16 -6.97 -28.34 6.23
CA SER A 16 -6.06 -27.22 6.04
C SER A 16 -5.82 -26.55 7.40
N PRO A 17 -4.56 -26.20 7.76
CA PRO A 17 -4.26 -25.44 8.98
C PRO A 17 -5.03 -24.11 9.07
N LEU A 18 -5.68 -23.68 7.99
CA LEU A 18 -6.53 -22.48 7.88
C LEU A 18 -7.78 -22.47 8.77
N ALA A 19 -8.05 -23.53 9.54
CA ALA A 19 -9.02 -23.47 10.64
C ALA A 19 -8.42 -22.81 11.91
N TRP A 20 -7.19 -22.30 11.86
CA TRP A 20 -6.74 -21.29 12.83
C TRP A 20 -7.56 -20.03 12.61
N GLN A 21 -8.54 -19.83 13.48
CA GLN A 21 -9.33 -18.61 13.55
C GLN A 21 -8.39 -17.40 13.55
N MET A 22 -8.42 -16.63 12.46
CA MET A 22 -7.74 -15.34 12.37
C MET A 22 -8.54 -14.31 13.19
N THR A 23 -8.47 -14.38 14.51
CA THR A 23 -8.78 -13.22 15.36
C THR A 23 -7.58 -12.28 15.31
N ALA A 24 -7.43 -11.58 14.19
CA ALA A 24 -6.47 -10.49 14.09
C ALA A 24 -7.06 -9.29 14.84
N ALA A 25 -6.32 -8.79 15.84
CA ALA A 25 -6.67 -7.60 16.60
C ALA A 25 -5.47 -6.64 16.55
N PRO A 26 -5.38 -5.79 15.51
CA PRO A 26 -4.30 -4.81 15.41
C PRO A 26 -4.25 -3.92 16.65
N VAL A 27 -3.05 -3.64 17.13
CA VAL A 27 -2.82 -2.66 18.21
C VAL A 27 -2.93 -1.24 17.65
N SER A 28 -3.02 -0.26 18.55
CA SER A 28 -2.99 1.15 18.17
C SER A 28 -1.66 1.51 17.48
N HIS A 29 -1.74 2.46 16.53
CA HIS A 29 -0.58 3.06 15.88
C HIS A 29 0.45 3.59 16.91
N PRO A 30 1.75 3.56 16.58
CA PRO A 30 2.78 4.09 17.46
C PRO A 30 2.69 5.62 17.57
N PRO A 31 3.01 6.23 18.73
CA PRO A 31 2.96 7.68 18.90
C PRO A 31 4.10 8.40 18.16
N ILE A 32 5.22 7.71 17.94
CA ILE A 32 6.40 8.23 17.24
C ILE A 32 6.71 7.34 16.04
N PRO A 33 7.17 7.91 14.91
CA PRO A 33 7.63 7.13 13.78
C PRO A 33 9.01 6.51 14.10
N VAL A 34 9.49 5.64 13.22
CA VAL A 34 10.88 5.16 13.27
C VAL A 34 11.82 6.33 12.96
N LEU A 35 12.72 6.64 13.89
CA LEU A 35 13.63 7.79 13.85
C LEU A 35 15.04 7.31 13.49
N ALA A 36 15.79 8.12 12.75
CA ALA A 36 17.19 7.83 12.48
C ALA A 36 18.10 8.22 13.65
N ALA A 37 19.08 7.39 13.96
CA ALA A 37 20.15 7.65 14.91
C ALA A 37 21.53 7.43 14.25
N ARG A 38 22.52 8.21 14.67
CA ARG A 38 23.93 8.07 14.23
C ARG A 38 24.81 8.09 15.48
N GLY A 39 25.57 7.02 15.69
CA GLY A 39 26.43 6.89 16.89
C GLY A 39 25.65 6.99 18.21
N GLY A 40 24.41 6.51 18.26
CA GLY A 40 23.53 6.58 19.44
C GLY A 40 22.86 7.93 19.67
N THR A 41 23.07 8.92 18.80
CA THR A 41 22.39 10.22 18.86
C THR A 41 21.29 10.29 17.82
N GLN A 42 20.08 10.64 18.25
CA GLN A 42 18.95 10.84 17.35
C GLN A 42 19.21 12.01 16.40
N VAL A 43 19.03 11.77 15.10
CA VAL A 43 19.11 12.80 14.07
C VAL A 43 17.77 13.52 13.98
N LYS A 44 17.78 14.85 14.11
CA LYS A 44 16.58 15.68 14.04
C LYS A 44 16.34 16.18 12.61
N ALA A 45 15.59 15.39 11.83
CA ALA A 45 15.12 15.82 10.51
C ALA A 45 13.90 16.75 10.63
N PRO A 46 13.74 17.73 9.72
CA PRO A 46 12.52 18.52 9.63
C PRO A 46 11.35 17.63 9.19
N HIS A 47 10.13 17.97 9.61
CA HIS A 47 8.93 17.25 9.17
C HIS A 47 8.52 17.68 7.75
N GLY A 48 8.14 16.70 6.92
CA GLY A 48 7.58 16.95 5.59
C GLY A 48 6.11 17.38 5.65
N VAL A 49 5.60 17.91 4.53
CA VAL A 49 4.16 18.19 4.33
C VAL A 49 3.59 17.11 3.42
N VAL A 50 2.54 16.42 3.88
CA VAL A 50 1.84 15.41 3.07
C VAL A 50 0.96 16.13 2.05
N LEU A 51 1.08 15.75 0.78
CA LEU A 51 0.16 16.19 -0.26
C LEU A 51 -0.84 15.08 -0.56
N VAL A 52 -2.12 15.43 -0.57
CA VAL A 52 -3.25 14.54 -0.88
C VAL A 52 -3.92 15.00 -2.17
N ASP A 53 -4.11 14.08 -3.11
CA ASP A 53 -4.80 14.39 -4.36
C ASP A 53 -6.24 14.85 -4.12
N THR A 54 -6.63 15.95 -4.74
CA THR A 54 -7.98 16.51 -4.58
C THR A 54 -9.11 15.63 -5.14
N ARG A 55 -8.80 14.65 -5.99
CA ARG A 55 -9.80 13.77 -6.60
C ARG A 55 -10.05 12.51 -5.76
N GLU A 56 -9.21 12.21 -4.78
CA GLU A 56 -9.40 11.07 -3.88
C GLU A 56 -10.66 11.30 -3.04
N GLN A 57 -11.67 10.45 -3.23
CA GLN A 57 -12.99 10.63 -2.63
C GLN A 57 -13.03 10.24 -1.15
N CYS A 58 -12.24 9.24 -0.77
CA CYS A 58 -12.13 8.74 0.59
C CYS A 58 -10.66 8.74 1.03
N PRO A 59 -10.08 9.94 1.22
CA PRO A 59 -8.67 10.05 1.55
C PRO A 59 -8.40 9.51 2.95
N PHE A 60 -7.20 8.98 3.13
CA PHE A 60 -6.67 8.64 4.45
C PHE A 60 -6.59 9.89 5.34
N ASP A 61 -6.98 9.73 6.61
CA ASP A 61 -6.83 10.78 7.62
C ASP A 61 -5.49 10.63 8.34
N PHE A 62 -4.67 11.67 8.25
CA PHE A 62 -3.36 11.73 8.90
C PHE A 62 -3.40 12.46 10.25
N SER A 63 -4.56 12.95 10.70
CA SER A 63 -4.70 13.78 11.90
C SER A 63 -4.14 13.13 13.18
N ARG A 64 -4.21 11.80 13.27
CA ARG A 64 -3.71 11.03 14.42
C ARG A 64 -2.19 10.85 14.46
N PHE A 65 -1.48 11.13 13.38
CA PHE A 65 0.00 11.10 13.33
C PHE A 65 0.58 12.47 13.68
N ALA A 66 0.05 13.07 14.76
CA ALA A 66 0.48 14.38 15.22
C ALA A 66 1.99 14.37 15.50
N GLY A 67 2.73 15.33 14.95
CA GLY A 67 4.19 15.40 15.09
C GLY A 67 4.98 14.50 14.13
N TRP A 68 4.33 13.78 13.20
CA TRP A 68 5.05 13.08 12.12
C TRP A 68 5.30 14.00 10.93
N PHE A 69 4.34 14.89 10.67
CA PHE A 69 4.34 15.82 9.54
C PHE A 69 4.19 17.25 10.01
N ALA A 70 4.68 18.20 9.21
CA ALA A 70 4.46 19.63 9.42
C ALA A 70 3.02 20.03 9.10
N GLY A 71 2.34 19.25 8.25
CA GLY A 71 0.94 19.47 7.88
C GLY A 71 0.50 18.55 6.75
N VAL A 72 -0.77 18.70 6.35
CA VAL A 72 -1.38 18.02 5.21
C VAL A 72 -2.02 19.07 4.30
N GLU A 73 -1.71 19.04 3.01
CA GLU A 73 -2.28 19.91 1.99
C GLU A 73 -3.03 19.10 0.94
N LYS A 74 -4.20 19.59 0.52
CA LYS A 74 -4.92 19.04 -0.64
C LYS A 74 -4.51 19.77 -1.90
N ARG A 75 -4.07 19.03 -2.92
CA ARG A 75 -3.64 19.59 -4.21
C ARG A 75 -3.94 18.61 -5.34
N ALA A 76 -4.18 19.07 -6.56
CA ALA A 76 -4.21 18.19 -7.71
C ALA A 76 -2.79 17.68 -8.02
N LEU A 77 -2.58 16.37 -7.95
CA LEU A 77 -1.30 15.71 -8.25
C LEU A 77 -1.26 15.25 -9.71
N ALA A 78 -0.07 15.27 -10.30
CA ALA A 78 0.12 14.77 -11.67
C ALA A 78 0.07 13.23 -11.76
N LEU A 79 0.32 12.55 -10.64
CA LEU A 79 0.37 11.10 -10.51
C LEU A 79 0.21 10.68 -9.04
N GLY A 80 -0.55 9.61 -8.79
CA GLY A 80 -0.81 9.08 -7.45
C GLY A 80 -1.82 9.91 -6.66
N ASP A 81 -2.13 9.40 -5.47
CA ASP A 81 -3.09 9.96 -4.53
C ASP A 81 -2.41 10.62 -3.32
N TYR A 82 -1.18 10.20 -2.99
CA TYR A 82 -0.38 10.80 -1.91
C TYR A 82 1.09 10.94 -2.27
N THR A 83 1.72 11.98 -1.74
CA THR A 83 3.17 12.22 -1.82
C THR A 83 3.61 13.19 -0.71
N ILE A 84 4.87 13.60 -0.71
CA ILE A 84 5.43 14.65 0.15
C ILE A 84 5.75 15.87 -0.71
N ALA A 85 5.49 17.07 -0.19
CA ALA A 85 5.82 18.32 -0.88
C ALA A 85 7.33 18.40 -1.19
N GLY A 86 7.67 18.67 -2.45
CA GLY A 86 9.05 18.64 -2.95
C GLY A 86 9.53 17.27 -3.43
N LEU A 87 8.74 16.21 -3.23
CA LEU A 87 9.03 14.83 -3.63
C LEU A 87 7.96 14.25 -4.60
N GLU A 88 7.16 15.12 -5.23
CA GLU A 88 6.06 14.73 -6.12
C GLU A 88 6.51 13.90 -7.35
N GLU A 89 7.78 14.02 -7.74
CA GLU A 89 8.35 13.27 -8.86
C GLU A 89 9.15 12.03 -8.40
N THR A 90 9.31 11.83 -7.09
CA THR A 90 10.12 10.75 -6.51
C THR A 90 9.29 9.74 -5.72
N CYS A 91 8.36 10.22 -4.90
CA CYS A 91 7.49 9.41 -4.05
C CYS A 91 6.06 9.44 -4.57
N ILE A 92 5.54 8.28 -4.97
CA ILE A 92 4.17 8.17 -5.50
C ILE A 92 3.44 7.05 -4.77
N VAL A 93 2.38 7.39 -4.05
CA VAL A 93 1.47 6.42 -3.47
C VAL A 93 0.13 6.47 -4.21
N GLU A 94 -0.26 5.36 -4.81
CA GLU A 94 -1.60 5.17 -5.39
C GLU A 94 -2.40 4.26 -4.45
N ARG A 95 -3.65 4.62 -4.13
CA ARG A 95 -4.56 3.85 -3.30
C ARG A 95 -5.68 3.28 -4.15
N LYS A 96 -6.04 2.02 -3.89
CA LYS A 96 -7.21 1.37 -4.47
C LYS A 96 -7.96 0.58 -3.41
N ASP A 97 -9.27 0.77 -3.33
CA ASP A 97 -10.12 -0.20 -2.63
C ASP A 97 -10.36 -1.45 -3.51
N LEU A 98 -11.08 -2.45 -2.97
CA LEU A 98 -11.33 -3.69 -3.71
C LEU A 98 -12.13 -3.47 -5.00
N SER A 99 -13.15 -2.62 -4.98
CA SER A 99 -14.01 -2.35 -6.13
C SER A 99 -13.22 -1.66 -7.23
N ASP A 100 -12.50 -0.60 -6.86
CA ASP A 100 -11.67 0.18 -7.77
C ASP A 100 -10.53 -0.64 -8.34
N LEU A 101 -9.92 -1.53 -7.55
CA LEU A 101 -8.88 -2.44 -8.02
C LEU A 101 -9.41 -3.38 -9.11
N VAL A 102 -10.55 -4.04 -8.86
CA VAL A 102 -11.18 -4.96 -9.80
C VAL A 102 -11.57 -4.21 -11.07
N HIS A 103 -12.19 -3.03 -10.94
CA HIS A 103 -12.55 -2.16 -12.05
C HIS A 103 -11.31 -1.75 -12.88
N SER A 104 -10.25 -1.32 -12.20
CA SER A 104 -9.00 -0.86 -12.82
C SER A 104 -8.30 -1.97 -13.60
N PHE A 105 -8.35 -3.23 -13.16
CA PHE A 105 -7.74 -4.34 -13.90
C PHE A 105 -8.60 -4.94 -15.01
N THR A 106 -9.86 -4.52 -15.11
CA THR A 106 -10.84 -5.08 -16.05
C THR A 106 -11.35 -4.03 -17.03
N VAL A 107 -12.17 -3.08 -16.57
CA VAL A 107 -12.79 -2.04 -17.39
C VAL A 107 -11.78 -0.97 -17.81
N GLU A 108 -11.02 -0.43 -16.85
CA GLU A 108 -10.07 0.68 -17.10
C GLU A 108 -8.62 0.22 -17.27
N ARG A 109 -8.44 -1.05 -17.66
CA ARG A 109 -7.14 -1.73 -17.68
C ARG A 109 -6.05 -0.95 -18.40
N SER A 110 -6.34 -0.41 -19.59
CA SER A 110 -5.35 0.31 -20.38
C SER A 110 -4.86 1.58 -19.67
N ALA A 111 -5.78 2.35 -19.08
CA ALA A 111 -5.45 3.58 -18.35
C ALA A 111 -4.68 3.26 -17.07
N PHE A 112 -5.09 2.24 -16.32
CA PHE A 112 -4.41 1.85 -15.10
C PHE A 112 -3.01 1.29 -15.36
N VAL A 113 -2.82 0.43 -16.37
CA VAL A 113 -1.49 -0.07 -16.75
C VAL A 113 -0.57 1.07 -17.22
N ALA A 114 -1.09 2.06 -17.96
CA ALA A 114 -0.31 3.23 -18.32
C ALA A 114 0.11 4.05 -17.09
N ARG A 115 -0.78 4.21 -16.11
CA ARG A 115 -0.47 4.85 -14.83
C ARG A 115 0.62 4.09 -14.07
N LEU A 116 0.49 2.77 -13.93
CA LEU A 116 1.49 1.92 -13.25
C LEU A 116 2.86 2.00 -13.92
N ARG A 117 2.94 2.08 -15.25
CA ARG A 117 4.21 2.31 -15.97
C ARG A 117 4.83 3.67 -15.70
N ARG A 118 4.01 4.71 -15.51
CA ARG A 118 4.49 6.04 -15.08
C ARG A 118 4.96 6.03 -13.62
N MET A 119 4.34 5.22 -12.78
CA MET A 119 4.78 5.02 -11.38
C MET A 119 6.10 4.25 -11.35
N SER A 120 6.26 3.19 -12.14
CA SER A 120 7.47 2.36 -12.16
C SER A 120 8.74 3.12 -12.58
N SER A 121 8.61 4.25 -13.27
CA SER A 121 9.77 5.09 -13.60
C SER A 121 10.19 6.01 -12.45
N ARG A 122 9.52 5.94 -11.29
CA ARG A 122 9.83 6.76 -10.11
C ARG A 122 10.64 5.96 -9.08
N PRO A 123 11.49 6.62 -8.28
CA PRO A 123 12.24 5.96 -7.21
C PRO A 123 11.40 5.21 -6.17
N HIS A 124 10.27 5.79 -5.72
CA HIS A 124 9.48 5.25 -4.61
C HIS A 124 7.99 5.15 -4.98
N PRO A 125 7.62 4.25 -5.91
CA PRO A 125 6.23 3.95 -6.19
C PRO A 125 5.68 2.97 -5.15
N LEU A 126 4.44 3.16 -4.72
CA LEU A 126 3.73 2.23 -3.87
C LEU A 126 2.26 2.15 -4.29
N LEU A 127 1.76 0.93 -4.50
CA LEU A 127 0.34 0.67 -4.67
C LEU A 127 -0.24 0.14 -3.36
N VAL A 128 -1.13 0.91 -2.74
CA VAL A 128 -1.82 0.52 -1.50
C VAL A 128 -3.20 -0.01 -1.84
N ILE A 129 -3.48 -1.22 -1.39
CA ILE A 129 -4.76 -1.88 -1.60
C ILE A 129 -5.51 -1.92 -0.27
N ALA A 130 -6.55 -1.10 -0.14
CA ALA A 130 -7.33 -0.92 1.09
C ALA A 130 -8.34 -2.06 1.31
N THR A 131 -7.83 -3.30 1.36
CA THR A 131 -8.58 -4.56 1.57
C THR A 131 -7.60 -5.65 2.00
N THR A 132 -8.08 -6.84 2.36
CA THR A 132 -7.19 -7.98 2.63
C THR A 132 -6.83 -8.72 1.34
N LEU A 133 -5.66 -9.37 1.29
CA LEU A 133 -5.29 -10.21 0.15
C LEU A 133 -6.28 -11.39 -0.02
N SER A 134 -6.83 -11.90 1.07
CA SER A 134 -7.86 -12.94 1.06
C SER A 134 -9.16 -12.47 0.40
N GLN A 135 -9.56 -11.21 0.61
CA GLN A 135 -10.70 -10.59 -0.08
C GLN A 135 -10.42 -10.41 -1.58
N VAL A 136 -9.21 -9.95 -1.96
CA VAL A 136 -8.80 -9.90 -3.38
C VAL A 136 -8.92 -11.27 -4.05
N LYS A 137 -8.65 -12.35 -3.31
CA LYS A 137 -8.66 -13.73 -3.79
C LYS A 137 -10.01 -14.43 -3.70
N SER A 138 -11.04 -13.75 -3.21
CA SER A 138 -12.40 -14.29 -3.04
C SER A 138 -13.35 -13.84 -4.14
N PRO A 139 -14.47 -14.56 -4.40
CA PRO A 139 -15.48 -14.12 -5.36
C PRO A 139 -16.03 -12.72 -5.05
N TYR A 140 -16.28 -11.93 -6.09
CA TYR A 140 -16.80 -10.57 -5.97
C TYR A 140 -18.32 -10.57 -6.08
N LEU A 141 -19.02 -9.94 -5.12
CA LEU A 141 -20.49 -9.97 -5.02
C LEU A 141 -21.22 -9.52 -6.30
N HIS A 142 -20.66 -8.55 -7.02
CA HIS A 142 -21.28 -7.91 -8.18
C HIS A 142 -20.42 -7.98 -9.45
N SER A 143 -19.49 -8.94 -9.53
CA SER A 143 -18.59 -9.07 -10.67
C SER A 143 -18.26 -10.53 -10.97
N GLY A 144 -18.40 -10.93 -12.25
CA GLY A 144 -18.01 -12.25 -12.75
C GLY A 144 -16.50 -12.38 -13.01
N VAL A 145 -15.70 -11.38 -12.63
CA VAL A 145 -14.24 -11.39 -12.81
C VAL A 145 -13.62 -12.49 -11.97
N ASN A 146 -12.73 -13.27 -12.58
CA ASN A 146 -12.00 -14.33 -11.88
C ASN A 146 -10.97 -13.71 -10.91
N PRO A 147 -11.08 -13.93 -9.59
CA PRO A 147 -10.15 -13.36 -8.60
C PRO A 147 -8.69 -13.77 -8.82
N ASN A 148 -8.45 -14.93 -9.43
CA ASN A 148 -7.10 -15.37 -9.79
C ASN A 148 -6.44 -14.40 -10.78
N ARG A 149 -7.19 -13.83 -11.72
CA ARG A 149 -6.65 -12.90 -12.72
C ARG A 149 -6.27 -11.56 -12.09
N VAL A 150 -7.02 -11.11 -11.09
CA VAL A 150 -6.71 -9.87 -10.35
C VAL A 150 -5.43 -10.05 -9.55
N LEU A 151 -5.32 -11.14 -8.76
CA LEU A 151 -4.09 -11.44 -8.03
C LEU A 151 -2.89 -11.63 -8.96
N GLN A 152 -3.05 -12.37 -10.06
CA GLN A 152 -1.97 -12.55 -11.04
C GLN A 152 -1.53 -11.22 -11.66
N SER A 153 -2.46 -10.29 -11.88
CA SER A 153 -2.12 -8.94 -12.36
C SER A 153 -1.31 -8.17 -11.33
N LEU A 154 -1.65 -8.24 -10.03
CA LEU A 154 -0.86 -7.63 -8.95
C LEU A 154 0.57 -8.21 -8.89
N ILE A 155 0.70 -9.53 -8.96
CA ILE A 155 2.02 -10.18 -8.96
C ILE A 155 2.83 -9.80 -10.19
N ALA A 156 2.20 -9.66 -11.36
CA ALA A 156 2.86 -9.20 -12.57
C ALA A 156 3.29 -7.72 -12.48
N VAL A 157 2.51 -6.87 -11.80
CA VAL A 157 2.89 -5.47 -11.52
C VAL A 157 4.11 -5.42 -10.59
N LEU A 158 4.10 -6.22 -9.51
CA LEU A 158 5.22 -6.33 -8.59
C LEU A 158 6.49 -6.82 -9.29
N ALA A 159 6.43 -7.99 -9.95
CA ALA A 159 7.62 -8.63 -10.51
C ALA A 159 8.06 -8.01 -11.85
N GLY A 160 7.11 -7.57 -12.67
CA GLY A 160 7.37 -7.10 -14.03
C GLY A 160 7.60 -5.59 -14.14
N LEU A 161 6.86 -4.79 -13.37
CA LEU A 161 7.06 -3.33 -13.34
C LEU A 161 7.87 -2.86 -12.13
N GLY A 162 8.16 -3.74 -11.17
CA GLY A 162 8.87 -3.35 -9.95
C GLY A 162 8.07 -2.43 -9.04
N VAL A 163 6.74 -2.35 -9.21
CA VAL A 163 5.87 -1.51 -8.37
C VAL A 163 5.41 -2.34 -7.17
N PRO A 164 5.93 -2.08 -5.96
CA PRO A 164 5.50 -2.80 -4.78
C PRO A 164 4.03 -2.50 -4.47
N PHE A 165 3.35 -3.49 -3.91
CA PHE A 165 2.01 -3.29 -3.36
C PHE A 165 1.90 -3.86 -1.96
N VAL A 166 1.03 -3.25 -1.17
CA VAL A 166 0.68 -3.68 0.19
C VAL A 166 -0.82 -3.77 0.33
N THR A 167 -1.32 -4.72 1.11
CA THR A 167 -2.73 -4.83 1.50
C THR A 167 -2.88 -4.40 2.94
N THR A 168 -3.81 -3.50 3.24
CA THR A 168 -3.88 -2.89 4.58
C THR A 168 -5.09 -3.32 5.41
N GLU A 169 -5.98 -4.16 4.87
CA GLU A 169 -7.13 -4.77 5.57
C GLU A 169 -8.22 -3.78 6.03
N THR A 170 -7.85 -2.70 6.71
CA THR A 170 -8.72 -1.66 7.24
C THR A 170 -8.28 -0.28 6.77
N HIS A 171 -9.19 0.70 6.85
CA HIS A 171 -8.86 2.09 6.56
C HIS A 171 -7.76 2.62 7.49
N GLY A 172 -7.86 2.30 8.78
CA GLY A 172 -6.89 2.73 9.78
C GLY A 172 -5.47 2.22 9.48
N LEU A 173 -5.32 0.91 9.30
CA LEU A 173 -4.01 0.37 8.92
C LEU A 173 -3.49 0.96 7.59
N GLY A 174 -4.39 1.31 6.67
CA GLY A 174 -4.04 2.05 5.45
C GLY A 174 -3.38 3.40 5.74
N GLU A 175 -3.98 4.19 6.62
CA GLU A 175 -3.44 5.49 7.05
C GLU A 175 -2.07 5.32 7.70
N GLU A 176 -1.89 4.32 8.58
CA GLU A 176 -0.62 4.08 9.27
C GLU A 176 0.50 3.62 8.35
N VAL A 177 0.19 2.69 7.43
CA VAL A 177 1.16 2.20 6.44
C VAL A 177 1.60 3.33 5.51
N VAL A 178 0.65 4.15 5.01
CA VAL A 178 0.98 5.28 4.14
C VAL A 178 1.74 6.36 4.91
N ALA A 179 1.31 6.71 6.13
CA ALA A 179 2.02 7.67 6.98
C ALA A 179 3.47 7.22 7.22
N SER A 180 3.66 5.97 7.60
CA SER A 180 5.00 5.40 7.86
C SER A 180 5.86 5.43 6.61
N PHE A 181 5.32 5.01 5.46
CA PHE A 181 6.05 5.03 4.19
C PHE A 181 6.47 6.45 3.79
N LEU A 182 5.53 7.40 3.77
CA LEU A 182 5.80 8.79 3.40
C LEU A 182 6.81 9.44 4.34
N TYR A 183 6.70 9.17 5.65
CA TYR A 183 7.65 9.66 6.65
C TYR A 183 9.06 9.13 6.39
N GLN A 184 9.21 7.82 6.17
CA GLN A 184 10.52 7.22 5.92
C GLN A 184 11.16 7.73 4.63
N ILE A 185 10.39 7.87 3.56
CA ILE A 185 10.91 8.42 2.30
C ILE A 185 11.41 9.86 2.48
N HIS A 186 10.65 10.71 3.16
CA HIS A 186 11.07 12.08 3.48
C HIS A 186 12.34 12.11 4.35
N LEU A 187 12.38 11.28 5.40
CA LEU A 187 13.54 11.16 6.29
C LEU A 187 14.80 10.76 5.51
N TYR A 188 14.71 9.74 4.67
CA TYR A 188 15.87 9.27 3.89
C TYR A 188 16.33 10.27 2.84
N ASP A 189 15.40 10.95 2.16
CA ASP A 189 15.74 12.02 1.23
C ASP A 189 16.49 13.16 1.96
N TRP A 190 16.03 13.56 3.14
CA TRP A 190 16.70 14.59 3.93
C TRP A 190 18.08 14.13 4.44
N LEU A 191 18.21 12.89 4.91
CA LEU A 191 19.48 12.32 5.37
C LEU A 191 20.51 12.26 4.24
N GLU A 192 20.09 11.84 3.04
CA GLU A 192 20.93 11.80 1.84
C GLU A 192 21.42 13.19 1.46
N LYS A 193 20.52 14.19 1.43
CA LYS A 193 20.88 15.59 1.15
C LYS A 193 21.75 16.25 2.22
N SER A 194 21.72 15.72 3.44
CA SER A 194 22.48 16.22 4.59
C SER A 194 23.77 15.43 4.87
N ASP A 195 24.20 14.58 3.93
CA ASP A 195 25.43 13.76 4.03
C ASP A 195 25.47 12.81 5.24
N HIS A 196 24.28 12.38 5.70
CA HIS A 196 24.13 11.42 6.80
C HIS A 196 23.99 9.96 6.32
N GLY A 197 24.04 9.74 5.00
CA GLY A 197 23.90 8.43 4.36
C GLY A 197 22.46 7.90 4.35
N ARG A 198 22.10 7.23 3.26
CA ARG A 198 20.74 6.76 2.95
C ARG A 198 20.55 5.29 3.33
N PHE A 199 20.88 4.93 4.57
CA PHE A 199 20.82 3.55 5.03
C PHE A 199 20.24 3.47 6.43
N LEU A 200 19.42 2.43 6.64
CA LEU A 200 19.15 1.89 7.96
C LEU A 200 20.45 1.31 8.49
N THR A 201 20.86 1.78 9.66
CA THR A 201 21.88 1.13 10.48
C THR A 201 21.18 0.21 11.48
N ASP A 202 21.87 -0.78 12.04
CA ASP A 202 21.27 -1.74 12.98
C ASP A 202 20.61 -1.05 14.19
N ASN A 203 21.01 0.18 14.52
CA ASN A 203 20.44 0.98 15.61
C ASN A 203 19.18 1.78 15.21
N ASP A 204 18.77 1.75 13.94
CA ASP A 204 17.58 2.43 13.39
C ASP A 204 16.34 1.51 13.35
N LEU A 205 16.48 0.21 13.64
CA LEU A 205 15.43 -0.82 13.65
C LEU A 205 15.22 -1.40 15.06
#